data_AF-A0A9D1YD55-F1
#
_entry.id   AF-A0A9D1YD55-F1
#
_cell.length_a   1.000
_cell.length_b   1.000
_cell.length_c   1.000
_cell.angle_alpha   90.00
_cell.angle_beta   90.00
_cell.angle_gamma   90.00
#
_symmetry.space_group_name_H-M   'P 1'
#
loop_
_entity.id
_entity.type
_entity.pdbx_description
1 polymer ?
#
loop_
_entity_poly.entity_id
_entity_poly.type
_entity_poly.pdbx_seq_one_letter_code
_entity_poly.pdbx_strand_id
1 'polypeptide(L)'
;GARCMKCYRLRLEEAAKAARDGGFDYFTTTLSISPLKNAKALNEIGEQLGRQYGVAHLPADFKKKEGYKRSILLSREYGLYRQDYCGCVYSRLERERQKQQGKKGEED
;
A
#
# COMPACT_ATOMS: atom_id res chain seq x y z
N GLY A 1 5.55 9.73 8.09
CA GLY A 1 5.95 9.94 9.49
C GLY A 1 6.05 8.62 10.24
N ALA A 2 6.61 8.63 11.46
CA ALA A 2 6.94 7.44 12.26
C ALA A 2 5.75 6.48 12.49
N ARG A 3 4.53 7.00 12.67
CA ARG A 3 3.32 6.17 12.77
C ARG A 3 3.12 5.25 11.55
N CYS A 4 3.34 5.77 10.34
CA CYS A 4 3.16 4.98 9.12
C CYS A 4 4.17 3.83 9.05
N MET A 5 5.40 4.02 9.55
CA MET A 5 6.41 2.96 9.62
C MET A 5 5.95 1.79 10.50
N LYS A 6 5.38 2.09 11.67
CA LYS A 6 4.77 1.06 12.54
C LYS A 6 3.60 0.34 11.85
N CYS A 7 2.74 1.09 11.15
CA CYS A 7 1.61 0.52 10.41
C CYS A 7 2.07 -0.38 9.25
N TYR A 8 3.10 0.02 8.50
CA TYR A 8 3.68 -0.80 7.44
C TYR A 8 4.20 -2.12 7.98
N ARG A 9 4.99 -2.08 9.06
CA ARG A 9 5.50 -3.29 9.71
C ARG A 9 4.38 -4.20 10.17
N LEU A 10 3.39 -3.66 10.90
CA LEU A 10 2.25 -4.44 11.38
C LEU A 10 1.53 -5.17 10.23
N ARG A 11 1.21 -4.45 9.14
CA ARG A 11 0.47 -5.04 8.01
C ARG A 11 1.29 -6.06 7.22
N LEU A 12 2.57 -5.77 6.98
CA LEU A 12 3.46 -6.67 6.25
C LEU A 12 3.80 -7.92 7.08
N GLU A 13 3.91 -7.78 8.40
CA GLU A 13 4.19 -8.91 9.29
C GLU A 13 3.04 -9.89 9.29
N GLU A 14 1.80 -9.40 9.32
CA GLU A 14 0.63 -10.26 9.19
C GLU A 14 0.56 -10.96 7.83
N ALA A 15 0.89 -10.23 6.75
CA ALA A 15 0.97 -10.83 5.41
C ALA A 15 2.06 -11.91 5.32
N ALA A 16 3.23 -11.70 5.94
CA ALA A 16 4.32 -12.67 5.96
C ALA A 16 3.95 -13.94 6.75
N LYS A 17 3.26 -13.78 7.90
CA LYS A 17 2.73 -14.92 8.67
C LYS A 17 1.71 -15.72 7.87
N ALA A 18 0.73 -15.04 7.29
CA ALA A 18 -0.29 -15.68 6.46
C ALA A 18 0.34 -16.39 5.24
N ALA A 19 1.35 -15.78 4.62
CA ALA A 19 2.06 -16.37 3.50
C ALA A 19 2.81 -17.66 3.92
N ARG A 20 3.46 -17.64 5.08
CA ARG A 20 4.15 -18.81 5.64
C ARG A 20 3.17 -19.93 5.95
N ASP A 21 2.10 -19.60 6.68
CA ASP A 21 1.13 -20.58 7.15
C ASP A 21 0.35 -21.21 5.98
N GLY A 22 0.20 -20.47 4.88
CA GLY A 22 -0.39 -20.95 3.63
C GLY A 22 0.57 -21.62 2.65
N GLY A 23 1.88 -21.69 2.97
CA GLY A 23 2.89 -22.28 2.08
C GLY A 23 3.11 -21.53 0.77
N PHE A 24 2.91 -20.20 0.76
CA PHE A 24 3.13 -19.37 -0.42
C PHE A 24 4.62 -19.04 -0.61
N ASP A 25 5.05 -18.90 -1.86
CA ASP A 25 6.44 -18.57 -2.19
C ASP A 25 6.81 -17.11 -1.85
N TYR A 26 5.85 -16.19 -2.03
CA TYR A 26 6.06 -14.76 -1.86
C TYR A 26 4.90 -14.06 -1.15
N PHE A 27 5.22 -12.95 -0.48
CA PHE A 27 4.25 -11.95 -0.05
C PHE A 27 4.64 -10.55 -0.54
N THR A 28 3.66 -9.64 -0.61
CA THR A 28 3.91 -8.23 -0.98
C THR A 28 2.75 -7.35 -0.50
N THR A 29 2.78 -6.07 -0.89
CA THR A 29 1.73 -5.11 -0.57
C THR A 29 1.38 -4.21 -1.73
N THR A 30 0.09 -4.00 -1.93
CA THR A 30 -0.43 -3.01 -2.89
C THR A 30 -0.14 -1.57 -2.45
N LEU A 31 0.27 -1.32 -1.21
CA LEU A 31 0.54 0.04 -0.71
C LEU A 31 1.57 0.81 -1.56
N SER A 32 2.50 0.13 -2.25
CA SER A 32 3.49 0.78 -3.10
C SER A 32 2.92 1.36 -4.42
N ILE A 33 1.65 1.09 -4.76
CA ILE A 33 0.96 1.75 -5.88
C ILE A 33 0.65 3.21 -5.60
N SER A 34 0.47 3.57 -4.33
CA SER A 34 0.02 4.91 -3.97
C SER A 34 1.20 5.90 -4.04
N PRO A 35 1.02 7.07 -4.69
CA PRO A 35 2.07 8.08 -4.80
C PRO A 35 2.49 8.64 -3.43
N LEU A 36 1.62 8.54 -2.43
CA LEU A 36 1.84 9.04 -1.07
C LEU A 36 2.61 8.07 -0.17
N LYS A 37 2.96 6.87 -0.65
CA LYS A 37 3.59 5.83 0.16
C LYS A 37 5.07 5.69 -0.18
N ASN A 38 5.86 5.50 0.87
CA ASN A 38 7.31 5.29 0.76
C ASN A 38 7.57 3.81 0.41
N ALA A 39 7.75 3.53 -0.88
CA ALA A 39 8.00 2.18 -1.38
C ALA A 39 9.34 1.60 -0.89
N LYS A 40 10.37 2.43 -0.74
CA LYS A 40 11.67 1.99 -0.18
C LYS A 40 11.49 1.43 1.23
N ALA A 41 10.83 2.20 2.10
CA ALA A 41 10.48 1.78 3.46
C ALA A 41 9.65 0.49 3.49
N LEU A 42 8.66 0.35 2.60
CA LEU A 42 7.84 -0.87 2.51
C LEU A 42 8.69 -2.09 2.13
N ASN A 43 9.60 -1.93 1.16
CA ASN A 43 10.46 -3.02 0.70
C ASN A 43 11.51 -3.40 1.75
N GLU A 44 12.14 -2.43 2.42
CA GLU A 44 13.08 -2.70 3.52
C GLU A 44 12.42 -3.47 4.66
N ILE A 45 11.21 -3.07 5.05
CA ILE A 45 10.41 -3.77 6.07
C ILE A 45 10.04 -5.18 5.59
N GLY A 46 9.57 -5.30 4.35
CA GLY A 46 9.19 -6.58 3.74
C GLY A 46 10.36 -7.57 3.70
N GLU A 47 11.53 -7.13 3.24
CA GLU A 47 12.73 -7.98 3.21
C GLU A 47 13.17 -8.45 4.60
N GLN A 48 13.10 -7.58 5.62
CA GLN A 48 13.39 -7.97 7.01
C GLN A 48 12.43 -9.05 7.50
N LEU A 49 11.12 -8.87 7.26
CA LEU A 49 10.09 -9.82 7.66
C LEU A 49 10.19 -11.13 6.86
N GLY A 50 10.55 -11.07 5.58
CA GLY A 50 10.71 -12.27 4.78
C GLY A 50 11.83 -13.17 5.29
N ARG A 51 12.96 -12.58 5.70
CA ARG A 51 14.03 -13.31 6.40
C ARG A 51 13.55 -13.87 7.74
N GLN A 52 12.76 -13.11 8.50
CA GLN A 52 12.27 -13.51 9.82
C GLN A 52 11.27 -14.68 9.76
N TYR A 53 10.38 -14.70 8.76
CA TYR A 53 9.30 -15.67 8.65
C TYR A 53 9.55 -16.80 7.63
N GLY A 54 10.66 -16.74 6.89
CA GLY A 54 11.04 -17.77 5.92
C GLY A 54 10.22 -17.75 4.63
N VAL A 55 9.70 -16.60 4.22
CA VAL A 55 8.92 -16.42 2.99
C VAL A 55 9.43 -15.19 2.25
N ALA A 56 9.62 -15.27 0.93
CA ALA A 56 10.25 -14.17 0.22
C ALA A 56 9.31 -12.94 0.12
N HIS A 57 9.84 -11.75 0.36
CA HIS A 57 9.14 -10.51 0.01
C HIS A 57 9.35 -10.24 -1.48
N LEU A 58 8.29 -9.95 -2.23
CA LEU A 58 8.40 -9.45 -3.59
C LEU A 58 8.54 -7.92 -3.54
N PRO A 59 9.75 -7.36 -3.73
CA PRO A 59 9.96 -5.93 -3.71
C PRO A 59 9.29 -5.28 -4.91
N ALA A 60 8.48 -4.26 -4.66
CA ALA A 60 7.77 -3.58 -5.72
C ALA A 60 7.66 -2.08 -5.44
N ASP A 61 7.79 -1.30 -6.51
CA ASP A 61 7.39 0.09 -6.55
C ASP A 61 6.36 0.29 -7.65
N PHE A 62 5.12 -0.15 -7.38
CA PHE A 62 4.08 -0.27 -8.40
C PHE A 62 3.66 1.07 -9.02
N LYS A 63 4.00 2.22 -8.41
CA LYS A 63 3.73 3.53 -9.01
C LYS A 63 4.68 3.89 -10.17
N LYS A 64 5.84 3.23 -10.30
CA LYS A 64 6.79 3.49 -11.40
C LYS A 64 6.20 3.09 -12.76
N LYS A 65 6.78 3.62 -13.86
CA LYS A 65 6.36 3.32 -15.24
C LYS A 65 4.86 3.56 -15.48
N GLU A 66 4.35 4.72 -15.04
CA GLU A 66 2.92 5.08 -15.12
C GLU A 66 1.98 4.11 -14.37
N GLY A 67 2.50 3.25 -13.49
CA GLY A 67 1.70 2.19 -12.87
C GLY A 67 0.53 2.72 -12.03
N TYR A 68 0.70 3.84 -11.33
CA TYR A 68 -0.40 4.50 -10.61
C TYR A 68 -1.54 4.92 -11.56
N LYS A 69 -1.21 5.63 -12.64
CA LYS A 69 -2.17 6.06 -13.67
C LYS A 69 -2.85 4.87 -14.33
N ARG A 70 -2.08 3.83 -14.68
CA ARG A 70 -2.63 2.58 -15.21
C ARG A 70 -3.61 1.93 -14.21
N SER A 71 -3.33 1.97 -12.91
CA SER A 71 -4.27 1.47 -11.89
C SER A 71 -5.60 2.22 -11.90
N ILE A 72 -5.59 3.54 -12.16
CA ILE A 72 -6.81 4.37 -12.25
C ILE A 72 -7.62 3.93 -13.47
N LEU A 73 -6.97 3.84 -14.64
CA LEU A 73 -7.62 3.43 -15.89
C LEU A 73 -8.26 2.05 -15.74
N LEU A 74 -7.51 1.06 -15.23
CA LEU A 74 -8.03 -0.29 -14.99
C LEU A 74 -9.19 -0.27 -14.00
N SER A 75 -9.10 0.50 -12.92
CA SER A 75 -10.22 0.56 -11.96
C SER A 75 -11.49 1.14 -12.57
N ARG A 76 -11.38 2.12 -13.48
CA ARG A 76 -12.52 2.66 -14.22
C ARG A 76 -13.09 1.64 -15.20
N GLU A 77 -12.21 1.00 -15.96
CA GLU A 77 -12.56 -0.03 -16.94
C GLU A 77 -13.34 -1.19 -16.29
N TYR A 78 -12.88 -1.64 -15.12
CA TYR A 78 -13.50 -2.75 -14.38
C TYR A 78 -14.55 -2.30 -13.36
N GLY A 79 -14.89 -1.01 -13.26
CA GLY A 79 -15.88 -0.50 -12.29
C GLY A 79 -15.49 -0.74 -10.82
N LEU A 80 -14.20 -0.78 -10.50
CA LEU A 80 -13.70 -1.08 -9.16
C LEU A 80 -13.79 0.12 -8.23
N TYR A 81 -14.22 -0.14 -6.99
CA TYR A 81 -14.13 0.84 -5.91
C TYR A 81 -12.66 1.23 -5.65
N ARG A 82 -12.39 2.55 -5.67
CA ARG A 82 -11.08 3.11 -5.31
C ARG A 82 -11.17 3.86 -3.99
N GLN A 83 -10.55 3.30 -2.96
CA GLN A 83 -10.39 3.97 -1.69
C GLN A 83 -9.35 5.11 -1.80
N ASP A 84 -9.72 6.31 -1.35
CA ASP A 84 -8.89 7.53 -1.40
C ASP A 84 -8.15 7.82 -0.08
N TYR A 85 -8.07 6.83 0.80
CA TYR A 85 -7.32 6.84 2.06
C TYR A 85 -6.69 5.46 2.31
N CYS A 86 -5.70 5.35 3.21
CA CYS A 86 -4.96 4.08 3.37
C CYS A 86 -5.53 3.09 4.39
N GLY A 87 -6.77 3.29 4.83
CA GLY A 87 -7.45 2.47 5.85
C GLY A 87 -7.23 2.89 7.31
N CYS A 88 -6.40 3.89 7.61
CA CYS A 88 -6.25 4.40 8.97
C CYS A 88 -7.10 5.65 9.23
N VAL A 89 -7.56 5.84 10.47
CA VAL A 89 -8.41 6.97 10.87
C VAL A 89 -7.79 8.32 10.50
N TYR A 90 -6.47 8.45 10.63
CA TYR A 90 -5.77 9.69 10.31
C TYR A 90 -5.83 10.04 8.82
N SER A 91 -5.64 9.05 7.94
CA SER A 91 -5.73 9.25 6.49
C SER A 91 -7.17 9.50 6.06
N ARG A 92 -8.15 8.88 6.74
CA ARG A 92 -9.57 9.11 6.49
C ARG A 92 -9.97 10.54 6.85
N LEU A 93 -9.66 10.98 8.08
CA LEU A 93 -9.95 12.34 8.55
C LEU A 93 -9.26 13.41 7.71
N GLU A 94 -8.02 13.16 7.27
CA GLU A 94 -7.32 14.05 6.35
C GLU A 94 -8.05 14.19 5.02
N ARG A 95 -8.52 13.08 4.44
CA ARG A 95 -9.27 13.08 3.18
C ARG A 95 -10.64 13.75 3.33
N GLU A 96 -11.34 13.52 4.43
CA GLU A 96 -12.61 14.19 4.74
C GLU A 96 -12.44 15.71 4.85
N ARG A 97 -11.38 16.18 5.53
CA ARG A 97 -11.05 17.61 5.60
C ARG A 97 -10.75 18.21 4.23
N GLN A 98 -10.04 17.51 3.36
CA GLN A 98 -9.76 17.98 2.00
C GLN A 98 -11.05 18.16 1.19
N LYS A 99 -12.00 17.21 1.30
CA LYS A 99 -13.31 17.27 0.64
C LYS A 99 -14.14 18.47 1.14
N GLN A 100 -14.16 18.73 2.44
CA GLN A 100 -14.88 19.87 3.02
C GLN A 100 -14.33 21.22 2.60
N GLN A 101 -13.01 21.30 2.33
CA GLN A 101 -12.34 22.54 1.91
C GLN A 101 -12.46 22.81 0.40
N GLY A 102 -13.27 22.03 -0.34
CA GLY A 102 -13.41 22.18 -1.79
C GLY A 102 -12.12 21.89 -2.58
N LYS A 103 -11.08 21.37 -1.91
CA LYS A 103 -9.90 20.84 -2.59
C LYS A 103 -10.31 19.50 -3.20
N LYS A 104 -10.78 19.55 -4.46
CA LYS A 104 -10.73 18.40 -5.36
C LYS A 104 -9.28 17.93 -5.40
N GLY A 105 -8.92 16.99 -4.53
CA GLY A 105 -7.65 16.30 -4.69
C GLY A 105 -7.76 15.53 -5.99
N GLU A 106 -7.10 16.06 -7.03
CA GLU A 106 -6.98 15.52 -8.40
C GLU A 106 -7.78 14.23 -8.57
N GLU A 107 -9.06 14.41 -8.94
CA GLU A 107 -9.88 13.33 -9.47
C GLU A 107 -9.37 13.08 -10.90
N ASP A 108 -8.23 12.42 -10.99
CA ASP A 108 -7.66 11.89 -12.24
C ASP A 108 -8.54 10.80 -12.82
#